data_AF-A0ABD5U1X1-F1
#
_entry.id   AF-A0ABD5U1X1-F1
#
_cell.length_a   1.000
_cell.length_b   1.000
_cell.length_c   1.000
_cell.angle_alpha   90.00
_cell.angle_beta   90.00
_cell.angle_gamma   90.00
#
_symmetry.space_group_name_H-M   'P 1'
#
loop_
_entity.id
_entity.type
_entity.pdbx_description
1 polymer ?
#
loop_
_entity_poly.entity_id
_entity_poly.type
_entity_poly.pdbx_seq_one_letter_code
_entity_poly.pdbx_strand_id
1 'polypeptide(L)'
;METLSDLVVAEETVLEACGEVELPEMGLVQQVWETDPIPPDEIARRAADAVSDLPLDRIPDGGEVAVGAGSRGIANLSTIVGGVVEELQSRGYDPFVFPAMGSHGGATAEGQEEMLAELGVDEQTIGCEIRSSMDVVQIGTTPERDVPVVADANAAAADAILPVNRVKPHTDFDGTVESGLSKMLVIGMGKQRGAKIAHEWAVDWSFRNMIPEITGQLLEELPVVGGVAIVEDQHDDTDHIEGVPPAGFLDREAELLETAYDIMPKVPYEKLDVLVVDRQGKDVSGQGMDTNVIGRRPFAINEPGPEEPEIKRIYARSLTETTHGNAMGMGSADFVHRDIAADLDSSTTLINAITASTTRGVRLPPVVETDRAGLVAALSTLGVVGPDDARVLRATDTMRLDRLYASKALVEEARDRDDLRVLREPEPIAFEGGQFAAPTPHETE
;
A
#
# COMPACT_ATOMS: atom_id res chain seq x y z
N MET A 1 -2.39 -32.84 -12.92
CA MET A 1 -2.76 -31.75 -12.01
C MET A 1 -4.26 -31.53 -12.12
N GLU A 2 -5.00 -32.00 -11.13
CA GLU A 2 -6.44 -31.76 -11.00
C GLU A 2 -6.73 -30.58 -10.05
N THR A 3 -5.77 -30.21 -9.18
CA THR A 3 -5.89 -29.07 -8.25
C THR A 3 -4.56 -28.34 -8.04
N LEU A 4 -4.58 -27.15 -7.43
CA LEU A 4 -3.36 -26.43 -7.02
C LEU A 4 -2.56 -27.19 -5.95
N SER A 5 -3.19 -28.10 -5.21
CA SER A 5 -2.49 -28.93 -4.21
C SER A 5 -1.42 -29.85 -4.83
N ASP A 6 -1.55 -30.19 -6.11
CA ASP A 6 -0.57 -30.97 -6.85
C ASP A 6 0.75 -30.21 -7.12
N LEU A 7 0.78 -28.89 -6.89
CA LEU A 7 1.99 -28.06 -6.98
C LEU A 7 2.79 -28.05 -5.68
N VAL A 8 2.21 -28.51 -4.57
CA VAL A 8 2.85 -28.48 -3.26
C VAL A 8 3.94 -29.54 -3.19
N VAL A 9 5.19 -29.10 -2.98
CA VAL A 9 6.32 -29.99 -2.77
C VAL A 9 6.42 -30.35 -1.30
N ALA A 10 6.40 -31.65 -1.01
CA ALA A 10 6.46 -32.19 0.35
C ALA A 10 7.76 -31.83 1.07
N GLU A 11 7.69 -31.68 2.40
CA GLU A 11 8.87 -31.34 3.21
C GLU A 11 10.02 -32.34 3.00
N GLU A 12 9.73 -33.64 3.02
CA GLU A 12 10.72 -34.71 2.82
C GLU A 12 11.47 -34.55 1.48
N THR A 13 10.75 -34.22 0.41
CA THR A 13 11.36 -34.02 -0.93
C THR A 13 12.28 -32.81 -0.94
N VAL A 14 11.90 -31.71 -0.28
CA VAL A 14 12.75 -30.52 -0.17
C VAL A 14 14.00 -30.81 0.65
N LEU A 15 13.86 -31.45 1.82
CA LEU A 15 14.98 -31.79 2.69
C LEU A 15 15.96 -32.77 2.02
N GLU A 16 15.45 -33.78 1.29
CA GLU A 16 16.30 -34.70 0.53
C GLU A 16 17.09 -33.99 -0.57
N ALA A 17 16.44 -33.07 -1.30
CA ALA A 17 17.09 -32.32 -2.37
C ALA A 17 18.13 -31.32 -1.85
N CYS A 18 17.89 -30.73 -0.68
CA CYS A 18 18.76 -29.71 -0.07
C CYS A 18 19.92 -30.32 0.73
N GLY A 19 19.75 -31.54 1.26
CA GLY A 19 20.72 -32.18 2.15
C GLY A 19 20.73 -31.58 3.56
N GLU A 20 21.84 -31.77 4.28
CA GLU A 20 22.01 -31.20 5.62
C GLU A 20 22.21 -29.69 5.53
N VAL A 21 21.22 -28.94 6.05
CA VAL A 21 21.23 -27.48 6.09
C VAL A 21 21.09 -27.07 7.55
N GLU A 22 22.17 -26.52 8.10
CA GLU A 22 22.14 -25.95 9.44
C GLU A 22 21.36 -24.64 9.43
N LEU A 23 20.43 -24.49 10.36
CA LEU A 23 19.61 -23.29 10.50
C LEU A 23 20.30 -22.29 11.43
N PRO A 24 20.22 -20.97 11.16
CA PRO A 24 20.68 -19.96 12.10
C PRO A 24 19.84 -19.98 13.38
N GLU A 25 20.44 -19.54 14.48
CA GLU A 25 19.68 -19.13 15.67
C GLU A 25 18.99 -17.79 15.39
N MET A 26 17.79 -17.59 15.95
CA MET A 26 16.97 -16.40 15.75
C MET A 26 16.62 -15.76 17.09
N GLY A 27 16.87 -14.46 17.23
CA GLY A 27 16.43 -13.63 18.35
C GLY A 27 15.25 -12.76 17.95
N LEU A 28 14.78 -11.92 18.88
CA LEU A 28 13.72 -10.94 18.63
C LEU A 28 14.31 -9.54 18.79
N VAL A 29 14.17 -8.71 17.75
CA VAL A 29 14.55 -7.30 17.76
C VAL A 29 13.33 -6.42 17.58
N GLN A 30 13.40 -5.21 18.13
CA GLN A 30 12.38 -4.18 17.99
C GLN A 30 13.02 -2.93 17.36
N GLN A 31 12.36 -2.38 16.35
CA GLN A 31 12.67 -1.04 15.84
C GLN A 31 12.12 0.01 16.79
N VAL A 32 12.94 1.01 17.09
CA VAL A 32 12.56 2.15 17.93
C VAL A 32 12.38 3.35 17.01
N TRP A 33 11.15 3.84 16.92
CA TRP A 33 10.81 5.03 16.17
C TRP A 33 10.45 6.18 17.11
N GLU A 34 10.85 7.39 16.75
CA GLU A 34 10.40 8.61 17.41
C GLU A 34 9.19 9.13 16.62
N THR A 35 7.99 9.00 17.19
CA THR A 35 6.75 9.49 16.57
C THR A 35 6.00 10.45 17.50
N ASP A 36 5.23 11.37 16.91
CA ASP A 36 4.37 12.33 17.61
C ASP A 36 3.03 12.47 16.88
N PRO A 37 2.23 11.39 16.77
CA PRO A 37 1.02 11.39 15.98
C PRO A 37 -0.03 12.36 16.57
N ILE A 38 -0.89 12.88 15.71
CA ILE A 38 -1.99 13.76 16.11
C ILE A 38 -2.89 13.00 17.10
N PRO A 39 -3.15 13.57 18.30
CA PRO A 39 -4.05 12.95 19.27
C PRO A 39 -5.44 12.67 18.65
N PRO A 40 -6.06 11.51 18.91
CA PRO A 40 -7.33 11.14 18.28
C PRO A 40 -8.46 12.17 18.46
N ASP A 41 -8.48 12.90 19.58
CA ASP A 41 -9.45 13.96 19.87
C ASP A 41 -9.19 15.28 19.13
N GLU A 42 -8.01 15.45 18.52
CA GLU A 42 -7.67 16.60 17.68
C GLU A 42 -7.90 16.38 16.18
N ILE A 43 -8.06 15.13 15.73
CA ILE A 43 -8.09 14.78 14.29
C ILE A 43 -9.15 15.58 13.51
N ALA A 44 -10.40 15.60 13.98
CA ALA A 44 -11.49 16.30 13.30
C ALA A 44 -11.20 17.81 13.17
N ARG A 45 -10.65 18.41 14.22
CA ARG A 45 -10.26 19.82 14.23
C ARG A 45 -9.11 20.08 13.24
N ARG A 46 -8.10 19.21 13.18
CA ARG A 46 -6.99 19.35 12.21
C ARG A 46 -7.48 19.23 10.76
N ALA A 47 -8.45 18.35 10.50
CA ALA A 47 -9.10 18.26 9.19
C ALA A 47 -9.89 19.53 8.83
N ALA A 48 -10.63 20.11 9.80
CA ALA A 48 -11.32 21.38 9.62
C ALA A 48 -10.35 22.56 9.39
N ASP A 49 -9.24 22.62 10.14
CA ASP A 49 -8.18 23.61 9.95
C ASP A 49 -7.56 23.49 8.55
N ALA A 50 -7.30 22.27 8.07
CA ALA A 50 -6.80 22.02 6.71
C ALA A 50 -7.75 22.55 5.62
N VAL A 51 -9.06 22.37 5.77
CA VAL A 51 -10.05 22.97 4.85
C VAL A 51 -10.08 24.49 4.98
N SER A 52 -9.87 25.01 6.19
CA SER A 52 -9.92 26.44 6.46
C SER A 52 -8.85 27.24 5.74
N ASP A 53 -7.69 26.63 5.54
CA ASP A 53 -6.53 27.23 4.87
C ASP A 53 -6.64 27.23 3.33
N LEU A 54 -7.67 26.57 2.77
CA LEU A 54 -7.90 26.51 1.33
C LEU A 54 -8.63 27.77 0.80
N PRO A 55 -8.42 28.13 -0.48
CA PRO A 55 -9.09 29.27 -1.13
C PRO A 55 -10.55 28.95 -1.49
N LEU A 56 -11.44 28.92 -0.49
CA LEU A 56 -12.86 28.61 -0.65
C LEU A 56 -13.69 29.79 -1.17
N ASP A 57 -13.12 30.99 -1.22
CA ASP A 57 -13.77 32.24 -1.67
C ASP A 57 -14.20 32.23 -3.15
N ARG A 58 -13.77 31.22 -3.91
CA ARG A 58 -14.20 31.00 -5.30
C ARG A 58 -15.47 30.17 -5.42
N ILE A 59 -15.87 29.48 -4.35
CA ILE A 59 -17.08 28.67 -4.31
C ILE A 59 -18.27 29.62 -4.14
N PRO A 60 -19.34 29.52 -4.97
CA PRO A 60 -20.56 30.28 -4.76
C PRO A 60 -21.18 30.02 -3.37
N ASP A 61 -21.89 31.02 -2.83
CA ASP A 61 -22.64 30.85 -1.58
C ASP A 61 -23.64 29.67 -1.72
N GLY A 62 -23.55 28.67 -0.84
CA GLY A 62 -24.37 27.46 -0.93
C GLY A 62 -23.97 26.49 -2.04
N GLY A 63 -22.79 26.66 -2.65
CA GLY A 63 -22.31 25.80 -3.73
C GLY A 63 -22.06 24.36 -3.29
N GLU A 64 -22.19 23.43 -4.22
CA GLU A 64 -21.96 22.00 -4.00
C GLU A 64 -20.46 21.69 -4.00
N VAL A 65 -19.99 20.94 -3.00
CA VAL A 65 -18.58 20.56 -2.86
C VAL A 65 -18.42 19.03 -2.91
N ALA A 66 -17.78 18.53 -3.96
CA ALA A 66 -17.50 17.12 -4.13
C ALA A 66 -16.26 16.70 -3.32
N VAL A 67 -16.46 15.97 -2.23
CA VAL A 67 -15.39 15.46 -1.36
C VAL A 67 -15.02 14.04 -1.79
N GLY A 68 -13.81 13.87 -2.33
CA GLY A 68 -13.34 12.56 -2.77
C GLY A 68 -12.78 11.73 -1.62
N ALA A 69 -13.27 10.49 -1.45
CA ALA A 69 -12.71 9.52 -0.50
C ALA A 69 -12.20 8.25 -1.21
N GLY A 70 -11.04 7.75 -0.79
CA GLY A 70 -10.40 6.56 -1.37
C GLY A 70 -10.84 5.25 -0.71
N SER A 71 -10.29 4.13 -1.20
CA SER A 71 -10.56 2.78 -0.69
C SER A 71 -9.50 2.24 0.27
N ARG A 72 -8.53 3.08 0.66
CA ARG A 72 -7.39 2.62 1.46
C ARG A 72 -7.74 2.74 2.93
N GLY A 73 -7.29 1.78 3.74
CA GLY A 73 -7.23 1.96 5.18
C GLY A 73 -6.29 3.13 5.48
N ILE A 74 -6.87 4.21 5.98
CA ILE A 74 -6.19 5.40 6.49
C ILE A 74 -6.67 5.54 7.93
N ALA A 75 -5.74 5.65 8.87
CA ALA A 75 -6.05 5.90 10.26
C ALA A 75 -6.95 7.13 10.39
N ASN A 76 -8.03 6.97 11.16
CA ASN A 76 -9.01 8.01 11.41
C ASN A 76 -9.74 8.55 10.16
N LEU A 77 -9.79 7.82 9.03
CA LEU A 77 -10.41 8.31 7.79
C LEU A 77 -11.82 8.87 7.99
N SER A 78 -12.68 8.13 8.69
CA SER A 78 -14.05 8.56 9.00
C SER A 78 -14.08 9.89 9.76
N THR A 79 -13.24 10.05 10.79
CA THR A 79 -13.11 11.29 11.57
C THR A 79 -12.57 12.45 10.73
N ILE A 80 -11.60 12.19 9.84
CA ILE A 80 -11.01 13.19 8.96
C ILE A 80 -12.06 13.68 7.95
N VAL A 81 -12.71 12.75 7.24
CA VAL A 81 -13.77 13.09 6.27
C VAL A 81 -14.94 13.81 6.95
N GLY A 82 -15.34 13.35 8.14
CA GLY A 82 -16.35 14.03 8.96
C GLY A 82 -15.95 15.47 9.29
N GLY A 83 -14.73 15.70 9.77
CA GLY A 83 -14.22 17.05 10.05
C GLY A 83 -14.16 17.95 8.81
N VAL A 84 -13.80 17.40 7.64
CA VAL A 84 -13.83 18.11 6.36
C VAL A 84 -15.26 18.55 6.01
N VAL A 85 -16.22 17.62 6.09
CA VAL A 85 -17.64 17.85 5.77
C VAL A 85 -18.27 18.85 6.74
N GLU A 86 -18.03 18.70 8.04
CA GLU A 86 -18.53 19.62 9.07
C GLU A 86 -18.04 21.05 8.86
N GLU A 87 -16.75 21.23 8.53
CA GLU A 87 -16.20 22.56 8.25
C GLU A 87 -16.87 23.21 7.03
N LEU A 88 -17.03 22.46 5.93
CA LEU A 88 -17.71 22.94 4.72
C LEU A 88 -19.17 23.34 5.01
N GLN A 89 -19.91 22.51 5.74
CA GLN A 89 -21.29 22.80 6.15
C GLN A 89 -21.36 24.04 7.06
N SER A 90 -20.41 24.20 7.98
CA SER A 90 -20.36 25.35 8.90
C SER A 90 -20.16 26.69 8.18
N ARG A 91 -19.49 26.66 7.01
CA ARG A 91 -19.31 27.79 6.09
C ARG A 91 -20.50 28.01 5.15
N GLY A 92 -21.50 27.13 5.20
CA GLY A 92 -22.72 27.23 4.42
C GLY A 92 -22.64 26.62 3.02
N TYR A 93 -21.67 25.73 2.76
CA TYR A 93 -21.62 24.94 1.53
C TYR A 93 -22.43 23.65 1.64
N ASP A 94 -22.71 23.00 0.50
CA ASP A 94 -23.47 21.74 0.42
C ASP A 94 -22.54 20.58 -0.03
N PRO A 95 -21.81 19.94 0.90
CA PRO A 95 -20.89 18.88 0.53
C PRO A 95 -21.62 17.56 0.24
N PHE A 96 -21.07 16.79 -0.68
CA PHE A 96 -21.35 15.36 -0.82
C PHE A 96 -20.03 14.60 -0.96
N VAL A 97 -20.00 13.37 -0.47
CA VAL A 97 -18.83 12.49 -0.63
C VAL A 97 -19.03 11.60 -1.85
N PHE A 98 -17.97 11.36 -2.62
CA PHE A 98 -17.98 10.40 -3.72
C PHE A 98 -16.76 9.46 -3.64
N PRO A 99 -16.91 8.19 -4.05
CA PRO A 99 -15.78 7.27 -4.07
C PRO A 99 -14.81 7.60 -5.21
N ALA A 100 -13.59 8.00 -4.88
CA ALA A 100 -12.52 8.28 -5.82
C ALA A 100 -11.45 7.18 -5.75
N MET A 101 -11.82 5.97 -6.17
CA MET A 101 -11.02 4.74 -5.98
C MET A 101 -10.77 3.93 -7.26
N GLY A 102 -10.99 4.53 -8.44
CA GLY A 102 -10.65 3.92 -9.72
C GLY A 102 -11.47 2.66 -10.00
N SER A 103 -10.81 1.51 -10.09
CA SER A 103 -11.44 0.20 -10.36
C SER A 103 -11.79 -0.63 -9.12
N HIS A 104 -11.59 -0.08 -7.91
CA HIS A 104 -11.92 -0.77 -6.66
C HIS A 104 -13.44 -0.95 -6.49
N GLY A 105 -13.85 -1.76 -5.51
CA GLY A 105 -15.27 -2.09 -5.29
C GLY A 105 -15.89 -2.84 -6.46
N GLY A 106 -15.12 -3.69 -7.15
CA GLY A 106 -15.60 -4.40 -8.36
C GLY A 106 -15.90 -3.50 -9.56
N ALA A 107 -15.50 -2.22 -9.52
CA ALA A 107 -15.84 -1.21 -10.52
C ALA A 107 -17.35 -1.03 -10.74
N THR A 108 -18.13 -1.14 -9.67
CA THR A 108 -19.57 -0.84 -9.65
C THR A 108 -19.86 0.27 -8.63
N ALA A 109 -20.97 0.99 -8.81
CA ALA A 109 -21.39 2.01 -7.85
C ALA A 109 -21.63 1.39 -6.45
N GLU A 110 -22.40 0.31 -6.40
CA GLU A 110 -22.74 -0.41 -5.16
C GLU A 110 -21.48 -0.91 -4.42
N GLY A 111 -20.52 -1.50 -5.13
CA GLY A 111 -19.32 -2.04 -4.50
C GLY A 111 -18.34 -0.96 -4.03
N GLN A 112 -18.32 0.21 -4.68
CA GLN A 112 -17.54 1.36 -4.18
C GLN A 112 -18.18 2.01 -2.95
N GLU A 113 -19.51 2.03 -2.89
CA GLU A 113 -20.26 2.51 -1.73
C GLU A 113 -20.07 1.59 -0.52
N GLU A 114 -20.20 0.27 -0.71
CA GLU A 114 -19.95 -0.74 0.33
C GLU A 114 -18.53 -0.62 0.89
N MET A 115 -17.54 -0.42 0.02
CA MET A 115 -16.14 -0.23 0.42
C MET A 115 -15.92 1.05 1.25
N LEU A 116 -16.63 2.15 0.97
CA LEU A 116 -16.57 3.35 1.82
C LEU A 116 -17.23 3.09 3.18
N ALA A 117 -18.36 2.39 3.21
CA ALA A 117 -19.07 2.05 4.45
C ALA A 117 -18.21 1.16 5.37
N GLU A 118 -17.46 0.19 4.81
CA GLU A 118 -16.50 -0.61 5.57
C GLU A 118 -15.38 0.23 6.22
N LEU A 119 -15.05 1.38 5.64
CA LEU A 119 -14.09 2.34 6.17
C LEU A 119 -14.73 3.38 7.10
N GLY A 120 -16.01 3.24 7.43
CA GLY A 120 -16.77 4.16 8.27
C GLY A 120 -17.16 5.47 7.56
N VAL A 121 -17.16 5.48 6.24
CA VAL A 121 -17.57 6.61 5.40
C VAL A 121 -18.92 6.31 4.77
N ASP A 122 -19.99 6.53 5.54
CA ASP A 122 -21.38 6.41 5.11
C ASP A 122 -22.19 7.67 5.48
N GLU A 123 -23.39 7.81 4.90
CA GLU A 123 -24.22 9.01 5.10
C GLU A 123 -24.57 9.26 6.57
N GLN A 124 -24.77 8.19 7.34
CA GLN A 124 -25.15 8.31 8.75
C GLN A 124 -23.99 8.83 9.60
N THR A 125 -22.77 8.37 9.31
CA THR A 125 -21.56 8.68 10.05
C THR A 125 -21.01 10.05 9.67
N ILE A 126 -21.01 10.37 8.37
CA ILE A 126 -20.43 11.61 7.84
C ILE A 126 -21.42 12.78 7.88
N GLY A 127 -22.72 12.51 7.79
CA GLY A 127 -23.75 13.56 7.84
C GLY A 127 -23.95 14.31 6.51
N CYS A 128 -23.55 13.72 5.38
CA CYS A 128 -23.84 14.21 4.04
C CYS A 128 -24.15 13.07 3.06
N GLU A 129 -24.62 13.40 1.85
CA GLU A 129 -24.93 12.43 0.79
C GLU A 129 -23.66 11.69 0.32
N ILE A 130 -23.80 10.39 0.00
CA ILE A 130 -22.77 9.60 -0.68
C ILE A 130 -23.21 9.36 -2.13
N ARG A 131 -22.52 9.98 -3.10
CA ARG A 131 -22.83 9.85 -4.53
C ARG A 131 -21.90 8.86 -5.22
N SER A 132 -22.29 7.59 -5.27
CA SER A 132 -21.55 6.56 -5.99
C SER A 132 -22.03 6.37 -7.42
N SER A 133 -21.11 6.51 -8.38
CA SER A 133 -21.34 6.24 -9.80
C SER A 133 -20.03 5.83 -10.49
N MET A 134 -20.18 5.14 -11.63
CA MET A 134 -19.08 4.83 -12.56
C MET A 134 -19.06 5.74 -13.79
N ASP A 135 -20.03 6.65 -13.89
CA ASP A 135 -20.12 7.58 -15.01
C ASP A 135 -18.99 8.61 -14.95
N VAL A 136 -18.38 8.83 -16.11
CA VAL A 136 -17.32 9.82 -16.28
C VAL A 136 -17.60 10.71 -17.49
N VAL A 137 -17.20 11.97 -17.37
CA VAL A 137 -17.18 12.92 -18.48
C VAL A 137 -15.75 13.11 -18.97
N GLN A 138 -15.58 13.37 -20.27
CA GLN A 138 -14.26 13.72 -20.81
C GLN A 138 -14.04 15.21 -20.61
N ILE A 139 -12.95 15.55 -19.94
CA ILE A 139 -12.53 16.91 -19.60
C ILE A 139 -11.74 17.48 -20.78
N GLY A 140 -10.70 16.75 -21.19
CA GLY A 140 -9.90 17.12 -22.35
C GLY A 140 -9.09 15.96 -22.90
N THR A 141 -8.00 16.31 -23.58
CA THR A 141 -6.98 15.38 -24.07
C THR A 141 -5.61 15.94 -23.75
N THR A 142 -4.64 15.07 -23.46
CA THR A 142 -3.26 15.51 -23.18
C THR A 142 -2.61 16.11 -24.42
N PRO A 143 -1.85 17.22 -24.33
CA PRO A 143 -1.42 18.00 -25.49
C PRO A 143 -0.51 17.27 -26.49
N GLU A 144 0.34 16.34 -26.03
CA GLU A 144 1.33 15.66 -26.89
C GLU A 144 0.89 14.28 -27.36
N ARG A 145 0.07 13.59 -26.57
CA ARG A 145 -0.23 12.16 -26.73
C ARG A 145 -1.70 11.89 -27.05
N ASP A 146 -2.53 12.93 -27.08
CA ASP A 146 -3.98 12.83 -27.33
C ASP A 146 -4.69 11.83 -26.39
N VAL A 147 -4.18 11.66 -25.16
CA VAL A 147 -4.76 10.73 -24.18
C VAL A 147 -6.01 11.36 -23.58
N PRO A 148 -7.18 10.70 -23.61
CA PRO A 148 -8.38 11.24 -23.00
C PRO A 148 -8.24 11.39 -21.49
N VAL A 149 -8.54 12.58 -20.98
CA VAL A 149 -8.64 12.85 -19.54
C VAL A 149 -10.12 12.84 -19.17
N VAL A 150 -10.47 12.02 -18.18
CA VAL A 150 -11.87 11.84 -17.73
C VAL A 150 -11.97 12.02 -16.22
N ALA A 151 -13.13 12.46 -15.75
CA ALA A 151 -13.44 12.64 -14.34
C ALA A 151 -14.86 12.18 -14.03
N ASP A 152 -15.10 11.78 -12.78
CA ASP A 152 -16.42 11.47 -12.22
C ASP A 152 -17.43 12.56 -12.59
N ALA A 153 -18.59 12.15 -13.11
CA ALA A 153 -19.58 13.06 -13.63
C ALA A 153 -20.23 13.94 -12.54
N ASN A 154 -20.34 13.46 -11.29
CA ASN A 154 -20.86 14.24 -10.17
C ASN A 154 -19.81 15.27 -9.72
N ALA A 155 -18.55 14.85 -9.57
CA ALA A 155 -17.47 15.75 -9.17
C ALA A 155 -17.24 16.86 -10.21
N ALA A 156 -17.25 16.52 -11.50
CA ALA A 156 -17.10 17.49 -12.58
C ALA A 156 -18.29 18.46 -12.73
N ALA A 157 -19.46 18.10 -12.19
CA ALA A 157 -20.65 18.95 -12.19
C ALA A 157 -20.79 19.84 -10.93
N ALA A 158 -20.02 19.57 -9.88
CA ALA A 158 -20.04 20.34 -8.64
C ALA A 158 -19.40 21.72 -8.80
N ASP A 159 -19.69 22.63 -7.87
CA ASP A 159 -19.08 23.97 -7.84
C ASP A 159 -17.63 23.93 -7.33
N ALA A 160 -17.25 22.87 -6.60
CA ALA A 160 -15.90 22.64 -6.12
C ALA A 160 -15.57 21.15 -5.95
N ILE A 161 -14.29 20.81 -6.09
CA ILE A 161 -13.77 19.45 -5.86
C ILE A 161 -12.66 19.49 -4.81
N LEU A 162 -12.72 18.57 -3.84
CA LEU A 162 -11.78 18.44 -2.74
C LEU A 162 -11.43 16.96 -2.48
N PRO A 163 -10.35 16.41 -3.06
CA PRO A 163 -9.83 15.08 -2.68
C PRO A 163 -9.29 15.06 -1.24
N VAL A 164 -9.57 13.97 -0.53
CA VAL A 164 -8.99 13.65 0.79
C VAL A 164 -8.22 12.34 0.67
N ASN A 165 -6.90 12.35 0.86
CA ASN A 165 -6.09 11.15 0.69
C ASN A 165 -4.76 11.16 1.44
N ARG A 166 -4.23 9.94 1.66
CA ARG A 166 -2.88 9.72 2.19
C ARG A 166 -1.82 9.88 1.09
N VAL A 167 -0.81 10.70 1.38
CA VAL A 167 0.43 10.80 0.61
C VAL A 167 1.37 9.69 1.08
N LYS A 168 1.81 8.82 0.16
CA LYS A 168 2.69 7.68 0.48
C LYS A 168 3.49 7.25 -0.76
N PRO A 169 4.73 6.77 -0.57
CA PRO A 169 5.48 6.08 -1.62
C PRO A 169 4.65 5.01 -2.32
N HIS A 170 4.67 5.03 -3.64
CA HIS A 170 3.99 4.07 -4.48
C HIS A 170 4.86 2.84 -4.71
N THR A 171 4.21 1.71 -4.95
CA THR A 171 4.91 0.43 -5.04
C THR A 171 5.45 0.12 -6.46
N ASP A 172 4.89 0.73 -7.50
CA ASP A 172 5.21 0.42 -8.90
C ASP A 172 5.98 1.49 -9.67
N PHE A 173 6.21 2.66 -9.09
CA PHE A 173 6.98 3.74 -9.71
C PHE A 173 7.42 4.71 -8.63
N ASP A 174 8.49 5.47 -8.90
CA ASP A 174 8.83 6.67 -8.13
C ASP A 174 8.49 7.90 -8.97
N GLY A 175 8.24 9.06 -8.36
CA GLY A 175 7.94 10.27 -9.12
C GLY A 175 7.97 11.53 -8.28
N THR A 176 7.74 12.69 -8.93
CA THR A 176 7.54 13.95 -8.19
C THR A 176 6.33 13.85 -7.27
N VAL A 177 5.29 13.15 -7.71
CA VAL A 177 4.12 12.77 -6.91
C VAL A 177 3.81 11.29 -7.16
N GLU A 178 3.27 10.61 -6.16
CA GLU A 178 3.10 9.15 -6.15
C GLU A 178 1.69 8.75 -5.70
N SER A 179 1.52 8.05 -4.58
CA SER A 179 0.19 7.94 -3.97
C SER A 179 -0.10 9.24 -3.22
N GLY A 180 -1.30 9.78 -3.38
CA GLY A 180 -1.67 11.06 -2.79
C GLY A 180 -2.84 11.70 -3.51
N LEU A 181 -2.91 13.02 -3.46
CA LEU A 181 -3.98 13.82 -4.03
C LEU A 181 -3.95 13.77 -5.56
N SER A 182 -2.78 13.92 -6.18
CA SER A 182 -2.63 13.91 -7.64
C SER A 182 -3.11 12.59 -8.25
N LYS A 183 -2.65 11.45 -7.71
CA LYS A 183 -3.11 10.14 -8.19
C LYS A 183 -4.60 9.92 -7.92
N MET A 184 -5.14 10.46 -6.84
CA MET A 184 -6.58 10.40 -6.59
C MET A 184 -7.38 11.18 -7.64
N LEU A 185 -6.93 12.37 -8.04
CA LEU A 185 -7.55 13.14 -9.12
C LEU A 185 -7.49 12.41 -10.46
N VAL A 186 -6.34 11.80 -10.79
CA VAL A 186 -6.15 11.13 -12.09
C VAL A 186 -6.83 9.75 -12.15
N ILE A 187 -6.54 8.89 -11.18
CA ILE A 187 -6.98 7.48 -11.18
C ILE A 187 -8.28 7.32 -10.41
N GLY A 188 -8.35 7.90 -9.22
CA GLY A 188 -9.49 7.77 -8.31
C GLY A 188 -10.77 8.35 -8.90
N MET A 189 -10.75 9.65 -9.18
CA MET A 189 -11.84 10.40 -9.80
C MET A 189 -12.05 10.00 -11.27
N GLY A 190 -11.02 9.49 -11.95
CA GLY A 190 -11.17 8.91 -13.29
C GLY A 190 -12.00 7.62 -13.36
N LYS A 191 -12.37 7.01 -12.21
CA LYS A 191 -13.10 5.74 -12.12
C LYS A 191 -12.40 4.62 -12.90
N GLN A 192 -13.12 3.53 -13.18
CA GLN A 192 -12.56 2.40 -13.92
C GLN A 192 -12.08 2.79 -15.32
N ARG A 193 -12.79 3.69 -16.02
CA ARG A 193 -12.41 4.11 -17.38
C ARG A 193 -11.10 4.89 -17.38
N GLY A 194 -10.96 5.90 -16.52
CA GLY A 194 -9.74 6.69 -16.37
C GLY A 194 -8.57 5.86 -15.87
N ALA A 195 -8.80 5.00 -14.87
CA ALA A 195 -7.80 4.06 -14.40
C ALA A 195 -7.30 3.14 -15.54
N LYS A 196 -8.20 2.55 -16.33
CA LYS A 196 -7.83 1.69 -17.47
C LYS A 196 -7.01 2.45 -18.51
N ILE A 197 -7.43 3.67 -18.89
CA ILE A 197 -6.67 4.53 -19.81
C ILE A 197 -5.27 4.79 -19.26
N ALA A 198 -5.17 5.22 -18.00
CA ALA A 198 -3.89 5.55 -17.39
C ALA A 198 -2.97 4.32 -17.30
N HIS A 199 -3.48 3.15 -16.90
CA HIS A 199 -2.70 1.91 -16.85
C HIS A 199 -2.23 1.44 -18.24
N GLU A 200 -3.07 1.57 -19.27
CA GLU A 200 -2.69 1.24 -20.66
C GLU A 200 -1.53 2.13 -21.15
N TRP A 201 -1.64 3.44 -20.92
CA TRP A 201 -0.62 4.39 -21.36
C TRP A 201 0.65 4.38 -20.49
N ALA A 202 0.56 4.00 -19.22
CA ALA A 202 1.70 3.96 -18.31
C ALA A 202 2.75 2.93 -18.76
N VAL A 203 2.36 1.94 -19.56
CA VAL A 203 3.28 0.97 -20.17
C VAL A 203 4.35 1.65 -21.04
N ASP A 204 3.99 2.72 -21.75
CA ASP A 204 4.91 3.44 -22.65
C ASP A 204 5.29 4.83 -22.15
N TRP A 205 4.44 5.47 -21.32
CA TRP A 205 4.63 6.83 -20.84
C TRP A 205 5.14 6.91 -19.38
N SER A 206 4.90 5.88 -18.58
CA SER A 206 5.06 5.86 -17.10
C SER A 206 4.10 6.78 -16.33
N PHE A 207 3.64 6.28 -15.18
CA PHE A 207 2.89 7.06 -14.20
C PHE A 207 3.67 8.26 -13.68
N ARG A 208 5.00 8.15 -13.57
CA ARG A 208 5.92 9.23 -13.14
C ARG A 208 5.68 10.52 -13.92
N ASN A 209 5.45 10.41 -15.22
CA ASN A 209 5.28 11.56 -16.10
C ASN A 209 3.80 11.91 -16.31
N MET A 210 2.96 10.88 -16.41
CA MET A 210 1.53 11.04 -16.72
C MET A 210 0.76 11.70 -15.59
N ILE A 211 0.96 11.28 -14.34
CA ILE A 211 0.16 11.77 -13.20
C ILE A 211 0.34 13.29 -13.02
N PRO A 212 1.57 13.84 -12.97
CA PRO A 212 1.74 15.30 -12.90
C PRO A 212 1.09 16.06 -14.06
N GLU A 213 1.25 15.58 -15.30
CA GLU A 213 0.70 16.25 -16.48
C GLU A 213 -0.83 16.29 -16.47
N ILE A 214 -1.47 15.15 -16.22
CA ILE A 214 -2.94 15.07 -16.15
C ILE A 214 -3.46 15.84 -14.93
N THR A 215 -2.75 15.82 -13.80
CA THR A 215 -3.14 16.61 -12.63
C THR A 215 -3.16 18.11 -12.95
N GLY A 216 -2.11 18.63 -13.62
CA GLY A 216 -2.08 20.02 -14.07
C GLY A 216 -3.28 20.39 -14.93
N GLN A 217 -3.63 19.54 -15.90
CA GLN A 217 -4.81 19.74 -16.75
C GLN A 217 -6.12 19.73 -15.94
N LEU A 218 -6.28 18.80 -14.99
CA LEU A 218 -7.47 18.74 -14.13
C LEU A 218 -7.60 19.98 -13.23
N LEU A 219 -6.49 20.48 -12.68
CA LEU A 219 -6.48 21.72 -11.88
C LEU A 219 -6.84 22.96 -12.70
N GLU A 220 -6.52 22.98 -14.00
CA GLU A 220 -6.86 24.08 -14.91
C GLU A 220 -8.31 24.02 -15.40
N GLU A 221 -8.85 22.82 -15.65
CA GLU A 221 -10.14 22.64 -16.31
C GLU A 221 -11.32 22.40 -15.35
N LEU A 222 -11.06 21.94 -14.11
CA LEU A 222 -12.08 21.66 -13.10
C LEU A 222 -11.98 22.60 -11.89
N PRO A 223 -13.08 22.79 -11.12
CA PRO A 223 -13.07 23.65 -9.94
C PRO A 223 -12.43 22.96 -8.73
N VAL A 224 -11.20 22.46 -8.87
CA VAL A 224 -10.44 21.88 -7.75
C VAL A 224 -10.00 23.01 -6.82
N VAL A 225 -10.50 23.02 -5.58
CA VAL A 225 -10.20 24.08 -4.59
C VAL A 225 -8.99 23.76 -3.72
N GLY A 226 -8.42 22.57 -3.88
CA GLY A 226 -7.28 22.06 -3.15
C GLY A 226 -7.47 20.59 -2.84
N GLY A 227 -6.78 20.06 -1.84
CA GLY A 227 -6.99 18.73 -1.30
C GLY A 227 -6.57 18.66 0.17
N VAL A 228 -7.07 17.67 0.89
CA VAL A 228 -6.64 17.38 2.27
C VAL A 228 -5.67 16.21 2.22
N ALA A 229 -4.38 16.51 2.34
CA ALA A 229 -3.30 15.54 2.36
C ALA A 229 -3.11 15.00 3.78
N ILE A 230 -2.91 13.68 3.88
CA ILE A 230 -2.67 12.96 5.13
C ILE A 230 -1.31 12.28 5.02
N VAL A 231 -0.48 12.36 6.06
CA VAL A 231 0.73 11.54 6.19
C VAL A 231 0.60 10.72 7.48
N GLU A 232 1.00 9.46 7.42
CA GLU A 232 1.00 8.55 8.55
C GLU A 232 2.43 8.15 8.91
N ASP A 233 2.66 7.92 10.21
CA ASP A 233 3.96 7.52 10.74
C ASP A 233 4.25 6.03 10.56
N GLN A 234 5.34 5.55 11.16
CA GLN A 234 5.79 4.16 11.10
C GLN A 234 4.82 3.17 11.76
N HIS A 235 3.90 3.66 12.60
CA HIS A 235 2.84 2.88 13.24
C HIS A 235 1.50 2.91 12.46
N ASP A 236 1.50 3.55 11.28
CA ASP A 236 0.30 3.93 10.52
C ASP A 236 -0.64 4.87 11.30
N ASP A 237 -0.15 5.56 12.34
CA ASP A 237 -0.93 6.58 13.04
C ASP A 237 -0.91 7.90 12.25
N THR A 238 -1.97 8.71 12.37
CA THR A 238 -2.08 9.98 11.64
C THR A 238 -1.07 11.01 12.18
N ASP A 239 0.02 11.23 11.45
CA ASP A 239 1.10 12.14 11.82
C ASP A 239 0.81 13.59 11.41
N HIS A 240 0.31 13.77 10.18
CA HIS A 240 0.11 15.10 9.60
C HIS A 240 -1.15 15.17 8.76
N ILE A 241 -1.85 16.31 8.84
CA ILE A 241 -3.01 16.65 8.00
C ILE A 241 -2.83 18.07 7.50
N GLU A 242 -2.94 18.28 6.19
CA GLU A 242 -2.72 19.59 5.57
C GLU A 242 -3.64 19.87 4.40
N GLY A 243 -4.11 21.12 4.32
CA GLY A 243 -4.78 21.65 3.15
C GLY A 243 -3.77 22.07 2.08
N VAL A 244 -3.76 21.39 0.95
CA VAL A 244 -2.89 21.70 -0.19
C VAL A 244 -3.68 22.52 -1.22
N PRO A 245 -3.38 23.82 -1.42
CA PRO A 245 -4.10 24.65 -2.37
C PRO A 245 -3.74 24.32 -3.83
N PRO A 246 -4.55 24.74 -4.82
CA PRO A 246 -4.27 24.47 -6.24
C PRO A 246 -2.97 25.12 -6.72
N ALA A 247 -2.61 26.27 -6.14
CA ALA A 247 -1.34 26.94 -6.41
C ALA A 247 -0.21 26.19 -5.68
N GLY A 248 0.75 25.65 -6.45
CA GLY A 248 1.86 24.86 -5.88
C GLY A 248 1.46 23.43 -5.49
N PHE A 249 0.31 22.94 -5.97
CA PHE A 249 -0.26 21.64 -5.57
C PHE A 249 0.73 20.47 -5.68
N LEU A 250 1.37 20.31 -6.85
CA LEU A 250 2.34 19.25 -7.11
C LEU A 250 3.60 19.40 -6.26
N ASP A 251 4.10 20.63 -6.11
CA ASP A 251 5.32 20.91 -5.34
C ASP A 251 5.10 20.59 -3.86
N ARG A 252 3.96 20.99 -3.29
CA ARG A 252 3.67 20.71 -1.89
C ARG A 252 3.35 19.25 -1.62
N GLU A 253 2.65 18.57 -2.54
CA GLU A 253 2.46 17.12 -2.44
C GLU A 253 3.80 16.36 -2.51
N ALA A 254 4.76 16.84 -3.31
CA ALA A 254 6.11 16.28 -3.37
C ALA A 254 6.87 16.43 -2.04
N GLU A 255 6.80 17.59 -1.39
CA GLU A 255 7.41 17.81 -0.06
C GLU A 255 6.80 16.91 1.02
N LEU A 256 5.48 16.68 0.96
CA LEU A 256 4.81 15.73 1.86
C LEU A 256 5.19 14.29 1.55
N LEU A 257 5.44 13.96 0.28
CA LEU A 257 5.91 12.64 -0.13
C LEU A 257 7.35 12.37 0.37
N GLU A 258 8.23 13.37 0.37
CA GLU A 258 9.55 13.27 1.00
C GLU A 258 9.43 12.95 2.50
N THR A 259 8.53 13.65 3.20
CA THR A 259 8.23 13.34 4.61
C THR A 259 7.73 11.90 4.77
N ALA A 260 6.81 11.45 3.91
CA ALA A 260 6.32 10.08 3.93
C ALA A 260 7.42 9.04 3.65
N TYR A 261 8.43 9.35 2.84
CA TYR A 261 9.61 8.48 2.64
C TYR A 261 10.50 8.38 3.88
N ASP A 262 10.60 9.46 4.65
CA ASP A 262 11.39 9.51 5.88
C ASP A 262 10.73 8.72 7.02
N ILE A 263 9.40 8.79 7.11
CA ILE A 263 8.64 8.18 8.21
C ILE A 263 7.92 6.87 7.84
N MET A 264 8.07 6.35 6.62
CA MET A 264 7.55 5.02 6.30
C MET A 264 8.34 3.92 7.05
N PRO A 265 7.67 2.84 7.50
CA PRO A 265 8.37 1.72 8.10
C PRO A 265 9.22 1.01 7.03
N LYS A 266 10.47 0.67 7.38
CA LYS A 266 11.40 -0.08 6.51
C LYS A 266 11.96 -1.28 7.27
N VAL A 267 12.48 -2.27 6.55
CA VAL A 267 13.35 -3.26 7.22
C VAL A 267 14.64 -2.55 7.64
N PRO A 268 15.17 -2.81 8.84
CA PRO A 268 16.26 -1.99 9.35
C PRO A 268 17.63 -2.34 8.75
N TYR A 269 17.74 -3.33 7.86
CA TYR A 269 19.03 -3.83 7.36
C TYR A 269 19.13 -3.68 5.84
N GLU A 270 20.25 -3.13 5.36
CA GLU A 270 20.51 -2.94 3.93
C GLU A 270 20.62 -4.25 3.14
N LYS A 271 21.07 -5.34 3.79
CA LYS A 271 21.32 -6.64 3.14
C LYS A 271 20.74 -7.79 3.93
N LEU A 272 19.92 -8.59 3.26
CA LEU A 272 19.33 -9.81 3.78
C LEU A 272 19.56 -10.99 2.83
N ASP A 273 19.88 -12.15 3.40
CA ASP A 273 19.91 -13.39 2.65
C ASP A 273 18.49 -13.94 2.46
N VAL A 274 17.70 -13.96 3.53
CA VAL A 274 16.32 -14.43 3.50
C VAL A 274 15.42 -13.47 4.29
N LEU A 275 14.33 -13.03 3.67
CA LEU A 275 13.20 -12.42 4.33
C LEU A 275 12.03 -13.40 4.33
N VAL A 276 11.56 -13.78 5.51
CA VAL A 276 10.30 -14.50 5.71
C VAL A 276 9.21 -13.48 6.01
N VAL A 277 8.10 -13.56 5.28
CA VAL A 277 6.93 -12.72 5.49
C VAL A 277 5.75 -13.61 5.86
N ASP A 278 5.21 -13.43 7.06
CA ASP A 278 4.14 -14.30 7.56
C ASP A 278 2.84 -14.15 6.76
N ARG A 279 2.53 -12.94 6.30
CA ARG A 279 1.38 -12.69 5.43
C ARG A 279 1.60 -11.54 4.46
N GLN A 280 0.90 -11.60 3.33
CA GLN A 280 0.82 -10.52 2.35
C GLN A 280 -0.64 -10.27 1.97
N GLY A 281 -0.96 -9.05 1.52
CA GLY A 281 -2.33 -8.71 1.14
C GLY A 281 -2.44 -7.31 0.61
N LYS A 282 -3.53 -7.02 -0.11
CA LYS A 282 -3.77 -5.68 -0.68
C LYS A 282 -3.99 -4.60 0.37
N ASP A 283 -4.45 -5.01 1.54
CA ASP A 283 -4.59 -4.21 2.75
C ASP A 283 -3.22 -3.84 3.35
N VAL A 284 -2.23 -4.73 3.28
CA VAL A 284 -0.84 -4.43 3.68
C VAL A 284 -0.18 -3.48 2.67
N SER A 285 -0.29 -3.80 1.39
CA SER A 285 0.31 -3.02 0.30
C SER A 285 -0.41 -3.31 -1.01
N GLY A 286 -0.48 -2.32 -1.91
CA GLY A 286 -1.10 -2.49 -3.22
C GLY A 286 -0.63 -3.74 -3.97
N GLN A 287 0.66 -4.09 -3.85
CA GLN A 287 1.29 -5.27 -4.45
C GLN A 287 1.48 -6.44 -3.45
N GLY A 288 0.62 -6.57 -2.44
CA GLY A 288 0.67 -7.64 -1.43
C GLY A 288 1.75 -7.42 -0.35
N MET A 289 2.97 -7.13 -0.79
CA MET A 289 4.11 -6.68 0.00
C MET A 289 4.54 -5.30 -0.51
N ASP A 290 4.98 -4.41 0.38
CA ASP A 290 5.48 -3.09 0.00
C ASP A 290 6.85 -3.25 -0.67
N THR A 291 6.91 -2.90 -1.96
CA THR A 291 8.09 -3.04 -2.82
C THR A 291 9.25 -2.14 -2.39
N ASN A 292 8.96 -1.04 -1.69
CA ASN A 292 9.95 -0.15 -1.10
C ASN A 292 10.58 -0.79 0.16
N VAL A 293 9.80 -1.58 0.90
CA VAL A 293 10.26 -2.31 2.10
C VAL A 293 11.08 -3.54 1.73
N ILE A 294 10.68 -4.27 0.69
CA ILE A 294 11.40 -5.49 0.26
C ILE A 294 12.50 -5.21 -0.76
N GLY A 295 12.71 -3.95 -1.16
CA GLY A 295 13.73 -3.55 -2.13
C GLY A 295 13.58 -4.20 -3.51
N ARG A 296 12.34 -4.49 -3.93
CA ARG A 296 12.05 -5.18 -5.19
C ARG A 296 10.87 -4.55 -5.90
N ARG A 297 11.06 -4.16 -7.15
CA ARG A 297 9.97 -3.73 -8.06
C ARG A 297 9.86 -4.63 -9.31
N PRO A 298 9.54 -5.92 -9.15
CA PRO A 298 9.63 -6.91 -10.24
C PRO A 298 8.54 -6.75 -11.31
N PHE A 299 7.49 -5.96 -11.01
CA PHE A 299 6.28 -5.88 -11.81
C PHE A 299 6.22 -4.65 -12.73
N ALA A 300 6.93 -3.58 -12.37
CA ALA A 300 7.03 -2.41 -13.21
C ALA A 300 7.82 -2.71 -14.49
N ILE A 301 7.40 -2.11 -15.60
CA ILE A 301 8.02 -2.34 -16.91
C ILE A 301 9.21 -1.42 -17.13
N ASN A 302 9.07 -0.15 -16.73
CA ASN A 302 10.05 0.92 -17.01
C ASN A 302 10.63 1.57 -15.75
N GLU A 303 10.34 1.02 -14.57
CA GLU A 303 10.79 1.63 -13.31
C GLU A 303 11.82 0.71 -12.64
N PRO A 304 12.98 1.25 -12.21
CA PRO A 304 13.94 0.49 -11.43
C PRO A 304 13.31 0.10 -10.08
N GLY A 305 13.83 -0.97 -9.47
CA GLY A 305 13.57 -1.22 -8.05
C GLY A 305 14.33 -0.24 -7.16
N PRO A 306 13.94 -0.14 -5.87
CA PRO A 306 14.74 0.55 -4.88
C PRO A 306 16.18 -0.01 -4.84
N GLU A 307 17.16 0.84 -4.55
CA GLU A 307 18.56 0.41 -4.42
C GLU A 307 18.76 -0.46 -3.17
N GLU A 308 17.97 -0.21 -2.12
CA GLU A 308 18.00 -0.90 -0.84
C GLU A 308 16.57 -1.20 -0.35
N PRO A 309 16.38 -2.25 0.44
CA PRO A 309 17.37 -3.28 0.81
C PRO A 309 17.66 -4.29 -0.31
N GLU A 310 18.86 -4.88 -0.33
CA GLU A 310 19.17 -6.04 -1.17
C GLU A 310 18.74 -7.33 -0.45
N ILE A 311 17.71 -7.99 -0.98
CA ILE A 311 17.20 -9.25 -0.42
C ILE A 311 17.38 -10.38 -1.43
N LYS A 312 18.21 -11.38 -1.10
CA LYS A 312 18.45 -12.52 -2.01
C LYS A 312 17.24 -13.42 -2.16
N ARG A 313 16.53 -13.72 -1.06
CA ARG A 313 15.31 -14.55 -1.07
C ARG A 313 14.19 -14.01 -0.23
N ILE A 314 12.97 -14.16 -0.74
CA ILE A 314 11.74 -13.92 0.00
C ILE A 314 10.92 -15.21 0.07
N TYR A 315 10.51 -15.58 1.28
CA TYR A 315 9.57 -16.66 1.54
C TYR A 315 8.27 -16.08 2.12
N ALA A 316 7.15 -16.23 1.42
CA ALA A 316 5.85 -15.74 1.87
C ALA A 316 4.94 -16.89 2.34
N ARG A 317 4.30 -16.74 3.50
CA ARG A 317 3.57 -17.86 4.15
C ARG A 317 2.06 -17.85 3.92
N SER A 318 1.39 -16.70 3.97
CA SER A 318 -0.06 -16.67 3.87
C SER A 318 -0.59 -15.40 3.20
N LEU A 319 -1.89 -15.39 2.93
CA LEU A 319 -2.63 -14.20 2.55
C LEU A 319 -3.35 -13.61 3.76
N THR A 320 -3.57 -12.30 3.79
CA THR A 320 -4.47 -11.69 4.78
C THR A 320 -5.92 -12.11 4.51
N GLU A 321 -6.75 -12.21 5.55
CA GLU A 321 -8.17 -12.56 5.39
C GLU A 321 -8.91 -11.54 4.50
N THR A 322 -8.57 -10.25 4.64
CA THR A 322 -9.15 -9.12 3.89
C THR A 322 -8.92 -9.20 2.38
N THR A 323 -7.93 -9.98 1.91
CA THR A 323 -7.68 -10.10 0.46
C THR A 323 -8.71 -11.01 -0.25
N HIS A 324 -9.49 -11.81 0.49
CA HIS A 324 -10.47 -12.76 -0.06
C HIS A 324 -9.87 -13.65 -1.18
N GLY A 325 -8.64 -14.14 -0.98
CA GLY A 325 -7.93 -15.00 -1.93
C GLY A 325 -7.21 -14.29 -3.09
N ASN A 326 -7.30 -12.96 -3.19
CA ASN A 326 -6.53 -12.19 -4.14
C ASN A 326 -5.03 -12.16 -3.80
N ALA A 327 -4.21 -12.93 -4.51
CA ALA A 327 -2.77 -13.07 -4.26
C ALA A 327 -1.92 -12.12 -5.11
N MET A 328 -2.41 -10.92 -5.36
CA MET A 328 -1.72 -9.97 -6.22
C MET A 328 -0.38 -9.56 -5.59
N GLY A 329 0.70 -9.70 -6.37
CA GLY A 329 2.07 -9.44 -5.92
C GLY A 329 2.81 -10.64 -5.32
N MET A 330 2.19 -11.82 -5.25
CA MET A 330 2.87 -13.06 -4.83
C MET A 330 4.13 -13.37 -5.63
N GLY A 331 4.23 -12.89 -6.87
CA GLY A 331 5.41 -13.05 -7.72
C GLY A 331 6.67 -12.33 -7.22
N SER A 332 6.59 -11.57 -6.12
CA SER A 332 7.75 -10.98 -5.44
C SER A 332 8.48 -11.99 -4.56
N ALA A 333 7.82 -13.09 -4.19
CA ALA A 333 8.42 -14.16 -3.40
C ALA A 333 9.19 -15.16 -4.29
N ASP A 334 10.24 -15.74 -3.72
CA ASP A 334 11.02 -16.82 -4.33
C ASP A 334 10.43 -18.19 -4.00
N PHE A 335 9.78 -18.33 -2.84
CA PHE A 335 9.04 -19.50 -2.40
C PHE A 335 7.75 -19.07 -1.72
N VAL A 336 6.71 -19.88 -1.82
CA VAL A 336 5.45 -19.67 -1.08
C VAL A 336 5.05 -20.92 -0.31
N HIS A 337 4.47 -20.73 0.86
CA HIS A 337 3.86 -21.83 1.60
C HIS A 337 2.59 -22.32 0.90
N ARG A 338 2.20 -23.56 1.16
CA ARG A 338 0.99 -24.18 0.59
C ARG A 338 -0.29 -23.39 0.85
N ASP A 339 -0.36 -22.62 1.93
CA ASP A 339 -1.57 -21.89 2.31
C ASP A 339 -1.88 -20.78 1.29
N ILE A 340 -0.87 -20.09 0.74
CA ILE A 340 -1.08 -19.13 -0.36
C ILE A 340 -1.72 -19.81 -1.58
N ALA A 341 -1.29 -21.02 -1.92
CA ALA A 341 -1.87 -21.77 -3.04
C ALA A 341 -3.27 -22.31 -2.73
N ALA A 342 -3.57 -22.61 -1.47
CA ALA A 342 -4.88 -23.07 -1.02
C ALA A 342 -5.92 -21.94 -1.04
N ASP A 343 -5.52 -20.73 -0.65
CA ASP A 343 -6.43 -19.58 -0.54
C ASP A 343 -6.57 -18.79 -1.86
N LEU A 344 -5.73 -19.07 -2.86
CA LEU A 344 -5.70 -18.34 -4.13
C LEU A 344 -7.03 -18.39 -4.91
N ASP A 345 -7.69 -17.24 -5.04
CA ASP A 345 -8.67 -16.99 -6.10
C ASP A 345 -7.96 -16.50 -7.36
N SER A 346 -7.72 -17.44 -8.27
CA SER A 346 -7.07 -17.16 -9.57
C SER A 346 -7.82 -16.16 -10.45
N SER A 347 -9.15 -16.09 -10.37
CA SER A 347 -9.96 -15.20 -11.23
C SER A 347 -9.83 -13.76 -10.77
N THR A 348 -10.06 -13.52 -9.48
CA THR A 348 -9.90 -12.19 -8.87
C THR A 348 -8.47 -11.69 -8.99
N THR A 349 -7.50 -12.58 -8.79
CA THR A 349 -6.07 -12.27 -8.93
C THR A 349 -5.73 -11.88 -10.38
N LEU A 350 -6.21 -12.64 -11.38
CA LEU A 350 -5.94 -12.38 -12.79
C LEU A 350 -6.60 -11.08 -13.29
N ILE A 351 -7.86 -10.83 -12.92
CA ILE A 351 -8.58 -9.60 -13.33
C ILE A 351 -7.83 -8.36 -12.85
N ASN A 352 -7.32 -8.38 -11.62
CA ASN A 352 -6.51 -7.30 -11.08
C ASN A 352 -5.19 -7.12 -11.85
N ALA A 353 -4.49 -8.22 -12.14
CA ALA A 353 -3.24 -8.16 -12.89
C ALA A 353 -3.42 -7.63 -14.32
N ILE A 354 -4.55 -7.95 -14.98
CA ILE A 354 -4.90 -7.40 -16.30
C ILE A 354 -5.17 -5.90 -16.19
N THR A 355 -5.97 -5.49 -15.20
CA THR A 355 -6.33 -4.08 -15.01
C THR A 355 -5.10 -3.23 -14.71
N ALA A 356 -4.19 -3.74 -13.88
CA ALA A 356 -2.97 -3.03 -13.51
C ALA A 356 -1.84 -3.15 -14.55
N SER A 357 -1.99 -4.02 -15.57
CA SER A 357 -0.92 -4.39 -16.51
C SER A 357 0.32 -5.04 -15.86
N THR A 358 0.17 -5.62 -14.67
CA THR A 358 1.25 -6.20 -13.83
C THR A 358 1.20 -7.73 -13.77
N THR A 359 1.15 -8.41 -14.92
CA THR A 359 1.04 -9.89 -14.99
C THR A 359 2.19 -10.66 -14.32
N ARG A 360 3.35 -10.03 -14.14
CA ARG A 360 4.46 -10.59 -13.35
C ARG A 360 4.10 -10.71 -11.86
N GLY A 361 3.20 -9.86 -11.37
CA GLY A 361 2.63 -9.81 -10.02
C GLY A 361 2.04 -11.13 -9.55
N VAL A 362 1.50 -11.89 -10.50
CA VAL A 362 0.68 -13.08 -10.22
C VAL A 362 1.34 -14.36 -10.70
N ARG A 363 2.66 -14.35 -10.88
CA ARG A 363 3.43 -15.57 -11.11
C ARG A 363 3.48 -16.36 -9.79
N LEU A 364 2.97 -17.59 -9.81
CA LEU A 364 3.00 -18.47 -8.65
C LEU A 364 4.44 -19.00 -8.45
N PRO A 365 5.10 -18.70 -7.32
CA PRO A 365 6.42 -19.25 -7.01
C PRO A 365 6.33 -20.75 -6.67
N PRO A 366 7.46 -21.47 -6.61
CA PRO A 366 7.49 -22.84 -6.07
C PRO A 366 6.79 -22.93 -4.71
N VAL A 367 5.86 -23.88 -4.60
CA VAL A 367 5.01 -24.05 -3.42
C VAL A 367 5.57 -25.16 -2.54
N VAL A 368 5.80 -24.87 -1.26
CA VAL A 368 6.34 -25.83 -0.28
C VAL A 368 5.32 -26.15 0.81
N GLU A 369 5.36 -27.38 1.32
CA GLU A 369 4.37 -27.89 2.27
C GLU A 369 4.43 -27.23 3.65
N THR A 370 5.62 -26.85 4.13
CA THR A 370 5.84 -26.40 5.50
C THR A 370 6.82 -25.22 5.58
N ASP A 371 6.76 -24.49 6.70
CA ASP A 371 7.73 -23.42 7.00
C ASP A 371 9.17 -23.91 7.02
N ARG A 372 9.41 -25.11 7.58
CA ARG A 372 10.74 -25.73 7.59
C ARG A 372 11.24 -25.94 6.17
N ALA A 373 10.41 -26.49 5.29
CA ALA A 373 10.76 -26.69 3.89
C ALA A 373 11.06 -25.35 3.19
N GLY A 374 10.25 -24.31 3.42
CA GLY A 374 10.44 -22.99 2.84
C GLY A 374 11.74 -22.32 3.27
N LEU A 375 12.02 -22.32 4.57
CA LEU A 375 13.26 -21.75 5.10
C LEU A 375 14.49 -22.51 4.61
N VAL A 376 14.46 -23.86 4.64
CA VAL A 376 15.56 -24.68 4.16
C VAL A 376 15.81 -24.45 2.67
N ALA A 377 14.77 -24.49 1.84
CA ALA A 377 14.91 -24.24 0.40
C ALA A 377 15.51 -22.86 0.10
N ALA A 378 15.06 -21.83 0.83
CA ALA A 378 15.59 -20.47 0.69
C ALA A 378 17.07 -20.40 1.05
N LEU A 379 17.47 -20.99 2.17
CA LEU A 379 18.86 -21.04 2.66
C LEU A 379 19.79 -21.84 1.72
N SER A 380 19.35 -23.02 1.28
CA SER A 380 20.16 -23.92 0.42
C SER A 380 20.52 -23.33 -0.93
N THR A 381 19.78 -22.30 -1.36
CA THR A 381 19.96 -21.69 -2.67
C THR A 381 20.72 -20.35 -2.59
N LEU A 382 21.23 -19.93 -1.42
CA LEU A 382 21.96 -18.66 -1.22
C LEU A 382 23.39 -18.65 -1.75
N GLY A 383 23.98 -19.83 -1.96
CA GLY A 383 25.42 -20.01 -2.16
C GLY A 383 26.14 -20.42 -0.87
N VAL A 384 27.42 -20.09 -0.75
CA VAL A 384 28.27 -20.52 0.38
C VAL A 384 28.12 -19.52 1.54
N VAL A 385 27.09 -19.70 2.36
CA VAL A 385 26.83 -18.92 3.59
C VAL A 385 26.64 -19.89 4.75
N GLY A 386 27.39 -19.71 5.83
CA GLY A 386 27.25 -20.52 7.04
C GLY A 386 26.09 -20.05 7.94
N PRO A 387 25.58 -20.91 8.85
CA PRO A 387 24.44 -20.56 9.71
C PRO A 387 24.73 -19.36 10.64
N ASP A 388 25.96 -19.20 11.13
CA ASP A 388 26.33 -18.06 11.99
C ASP A 388 26.41 -16.73 11.22
N ASP A 389 26.64 -16.76 9.90
CA ASP A 389 26.75 -15.57 9.04
C ASP A 389 25.46 -15.24 8.28
N ALA A 390 24.51 -16.17 8.25
CA ALA A 390 23.26 -16.02 7.50
C ALA A 390 22.44 -14.86 8.05
N ARG A 391 22.03 -13.95 7.16
CA ARG A 391 21.24 -12.75 7.49
C ARG A 391 19.76 -13.03 7.20
N VAL A 392 19.07 -13.62 8.18
CA VAL A 392 17.66 -14.03 8.06
C VAL A 392 16.79 -13.12 8.91
N LEU A 393 15.74 -12.57 8.30
CA LEU A 393 14.73 -11.77 8.97
C LEU A 393 13.36 -12.41 8.78
N ARG A 394 12.53 -12.44 9.82
CA ARG A 394 11.10 -12.80 9.73
C ARG A 394 10.26 -11.65 10.24
N ALA A 395 9.35 -11.17 9.39
CA ALA A 395 8.40 -10.11 9.67
C ALA A 395 6.96 -10.65 9.64
N THR A 396 6.06 -9.98 10.36
CA THR A 396 4.63 -10.28 10.26
C THR A 396 4.12 -9.97 8.85
N ASP A 397 4.32 -8.74 8.40
CA ASP A 397 4.05 -8.27 7.05
C ASP A 397 4.93 -7.03 6.78
N THR A 398 4.81 -6.39 5.61
CA THR A 398 5.64 -5.21 5.26
C THR A 398 5.12 -3.89 5.84
N MET A 399 4.05 -3.94 6.63
CA MET A 399 3.47 -2.78 7.29
C MET A 399 3.82 -2.81 8.79
N ARG A 400 3.79 -4.00 9.41
CA ARG A 400 4.13 -4.24 10.81
C ARG A 400 5.57 -4.69 10.96
N LEU A 401 6.48 -3.71 11.01
CA LEU A 401 7.93 -3.92 11.11
C LEU A 401 8.51 -3.54 12.47
N ASP A 402 7.67 -3.22 13.46
CA ASP A 402 8.09 -2.79 14.80
C ASP A 402 8.86 -3.90 15.53
N ARG A 403 8.44 -5.16 15.38
CA ARG A 403 9.11 -6.35 15.94
C ARG A 403 9.45 -7.33 14.83
N LEU A 404 10.65 -7.90 14.89
CA LEU A 404 11.19 -8.79 13.87
C LEU A 404 11.97 -9.93 14.52
N TYR A 405 11.78 -11.18 14.06
CA TYR A 405 12.79 -12.19 14.39
C TYR A 405 13.99 -11.98 13.48
N ALA A 406 15.17 -11.93 14.06
CA ALA A 406 16.42 -11.67 13.35
C ALA A 406 17.44 -12.78 13.66
N SER A 407 18.20 -13.20 12.66
CA SER A 407 19.27 -14.18 12.87
C SER A 407 20.33 -13.63 13.81
N LYS A 408 21.12 -14.53 14.41
CA LYS A 408 22.25 -14.16 15.28
C LYS A 408 23.13 -13.06 14.69
N ALA A 409 23.53 -13.15 13.41
CA ALA A 409 24.31 -12.12 12.74
C ALA A 409 23.64 -10.73 12.78
N LEU A 410 22.33 -10.67 12.55
CA LEU A 410 21.55 -9.43 12.58
C LEU A 410 21.32 -8.93 14.02
N VAL A 411 21.16 -9.83 14.99
CA VAL A 411 21.03 -9.47 16.41
C VAL A 411 22.32 -8.86 16.94
N GLU A 412 23.49 -9.39 16.57
CA GLU A 412 24.77 -8.79 16.93
C GLU A 412 24.89 -7.36 16.35
N GLU A 413 24.52 -7.15 15.09
CA GLU A 413 24.50 -5.83 14.46
C GLU A 413 23.52 -4.87 15.14
N ALA A 414 22.35 -5.36 15.57
CA ALA A 414 21.36 -4.56 16.27
C ALA A 414 21.85 -4.02 17.63
N ARG A 415 22.86 -4.65 18.26
CA ARG A 415 23.40 -4.19 19.55
C ARG A 415 24.21 -2.90 19.44
N ASP A 416 24.76 -2.64 18.26
CA ASP A 416 25.59 -1.47 17.99
C ASP A 416 24.75 -0.28 17.46
N ARG A 417 23.42 -0.39 17.52
CA ARG A 417 22.46 0.54 16.94
C ARG A 417 21.51 1.10 18.00
N ASP A 418 21.32 2.42 17.98
CA ASP A 418 20.44 3.12 18.91
C ASP A 418 18.96 3.06 18.49
N ASP A 419 18.69 2.79 17.21
CA ASP A 419 17.35 2.64 16.64
C ASP A 419 16.81 1.20 16.72
N LEU A 420 17.57 0.27 17.29
CA LEU A 420 17.18 -1.12 17.48
C LEU A 420 17.34 -1.56 18.94
N ARG A 421 16.41 -2.42 19.38
CA ARG A 421 16.46 -3.03 20.70
C ARG A 421 16.37 -4.55 20.60
N VAL A 422 17.34 -5.25 21.20
CA VAL A 422 17.27 -6.71 21.35
C VAL A 422 16.32 -7.05 22.50
N LEU A 423 15.20 -7.70 22.18
CA LEU A 423 14.19 -8.15 23.14
C LEU A 423 14.41 -9.59 23.59
N ARG A 424 14.96 -10.45 22.71
CA ARG A 424 15.28 -11.84 23.00
C ARG A 424 16.58 -12.24 22.31
N GLU A 425 17.42 -12.97 23.07
CA GLU A 425 18.66 -13.55 22.58
C GLU A 425 18.41 -14.62 21.50
N PRO A 426 19.37 -14.86 20.58
CA PRO A 426 19.22 -15.88 19.55
C PRO A 426 19.10 -17.29 20.16
N GLU A 427 18.10 -18.04 19.72
CA GLU A 427 17.89 -19.44 20.08
C GLU A 427 17.62 -20.30 18.83
N PRO A 428 17.84 -21.62 18.88
CA PRO A 428 17.52 -22.50 17.77
C PRO A 428 16.05 -22.42 17.35
N ILE A 429 15.79 -22.41 16.04
CA ILE A 429 14.43 -22.33 15.50
C ILE A 429 13.66 -23.62 15.83
N ALA A 430 12.55 -23.48 16.55
CA ALA A 430 11.63 -24.57 16.85
C ALA A 430 10.53 -24.68 15.78
N PHE A 431 10.20 -25.92 15.40
CA PHE A 431 9.07 -26.22 14.51
C PHE A 431 8.13 -27.24 15.13
N GLU A 432 6.83 -27.03 14.96
CA GLU A 432 5.76 -27.97 15.32
C GLU A 432 5.05 -28.43 14.06
N GLY A 433 5.13 -29.73 13.74
CA GLY A 433 4.56 -30.25 12.50
C GLY A 433 5.11 -29.59 11.22
N GLY A 434 6.37 -29.14 11.26
CA GLY A 434 7.04 -28.43 10.16
C GLY A 434 6.77 -26.92 10.12
N GLN A 435 5.84 -26.40 10.92
CA GLN A 435 5.50 -24.98 10.99
C GLN A 435 6.32 -24.26 12.07
N PHE A 436 6.59 -22.96 11.92
CA PHE A 436 7.27 -22.20 12.97
C PHE A 436 6.47 -22.27 14.28
N ALA A 437 7.12 -22.71 15.37
CA ALA A 437 6.48 -22.77 16.69
C ALA A 437 6.31 -21.37 17.31
N ALA A 438 7.21 -20.44 16.96
CA ALA A 438 7.15 -19.06 17.42
C ALA A 438 6.00 -18.30 16.71
N PRO A 439 5.19 -17.52 17.45
CA PRO A 439 4.10 -16.73 16.88
C PRO A 439 4.63 -15.70 15.89
N THR A 440 3.75 -15.02 15.16
CA THR A 440 4.19 -13.91 14.30
C THR A 440 4.85 -12.80 15.14
N PRO A 441 5.90 -12.11 14.64
CA PRO A 441 6.65 -11.13 15.43
C PRO A 441 5.78 -10.08 16.16
N HIS A 442 4.77 -9.54 15.49
CA HIS A 442 3.88 -8.51 16.04
C HIS A 442 2.93 -9.03 17.14
N GLU A 443 2.73 -10.35 17.25
CA GLU A 443 1.92 -10.97 18.32
C GLU A 443 2.78 -11.46 19.50
N THR A 444 4.09 -11.20 19.47
CA THR A 444 4.95 -11.51 20.62
C THR A 444 4.64 -10.58 21.78
N GLU A 445 4.62 -11.11 23.01
CA GLU A 445 4.49 -10.31 24.24
C GLU A 445 5.81 -9.57 24.56
#